data_AF-A0A938BK64-F1
#
_entry.id   AF-A0A938BK64-F1
#
_cell.length_a   1.000
_cell.length_b   1.000
_cell.length_c   1.000
_cell.angle_alpha   90.00
_cell.angle_beta   90.00
_cell.angle_gamma   90.00
#
_symmetry.space_group_name_H-M   'P 1'
#
loop_
_entity.id
_entity.type
_entity.pdbx_description
1 polymer ?
#
loop_
_entity_poly.entity_id
_entity_poly.type
_entity_poly.pdbx_seq_one_letter_code
_entity_poly.pdbx_strand_id
1 'polypeptide(L)' 'MKGKDGVGQTENPASGWKRVLTLDHTRKVVEGSEKSLCEAIGRGADLRIATRFRHDEHVEPASGLT' A
#
# COMPACT_ATOMS: atom_id res chain seq x y z
N MET A 1 -8.65 -26.28 0.33
CA MET A 1 -7.74 -25.17 0.68
C MET A 1 -8.49 -23.86 0.50
N LYS A 2 -8.63 -23.04 1.54
CA LYS A 2 -9.24 -21.69 1.43
C LYS A 2 -8.11 -20.69 1.14
N GLY A 3 -8.11 -20.09 -0.04
CA GLY A 3 -7.23 -18.97 -0.38
C GLY A 3 -7.48 -17.82 0.59
N LYS A 4 -6.42 -17.35 1.24
CA LYS A 4 -6.43 -16.15 2.09
C LYS A 4 -5.88 -14.98 1.28
N ASP A 5 -6.62 -14.59 0.26
CA ASP A 5 -6.38 -13.32 -0.44
C ASP A 5 -7.00 -12.21 0.41
N GLY A 6 -6.25 -11.77 1.41
CA GLY A 6 -6.75 -10.82 2.39
C GLY A 6 -5.80 -10.63 3.55
N VAL A 7 -4.53 -10.33 3.27
CA VAL A 7 -3.64 -9.79 4.31
C VAL A 7 -4.00 -8.32 4.50
N GLY A 8 -5.12 -8.08 5.19
CA GLY A 8 -5.26 -6.89 6.00
C GLY A 8 -4.16 -6.99 7.06
N GLN A 9 -3.10 -6.21 6.89
CA GLN A 9 -2.06 -6.16 7.91
C GLN A 9 -2.69 -5.59 9.16
N THR A 10 -2.92 -6.46 10.15
CA THR A 10 -3.23 -6.07 11.51
C THR A 10 -2.12 -5.16 11.97
N GLU A 11 -2.46 -3.91 12.25
CA GLU A 11 -1.56 -2.92 12.81
C GLU A 11 -0.79 -3.53 13.99
N ASN A 12 0.55 -3.46 13.94
CA ASN A 12 1.35 -3.73 15.13
C ASN A 12 1.26 -2.45 15.99
N PRO A 13 0.51 -2.45 17.11
CA PRO A 13 0.25 -1.26 17.91
C PRO A 13 1.54 -0.66 18.52
N ALA A 14 2.64 -1.41 18.51
CA ALA A 14 3.92 -0.98 19.09
C ALA A 14 4.79 -0.10 18.18
N SER A 15 4.40 0.14 16.92
CA SER A 15 5.30 0.82 15.97
C SER A 15 5.34 2.35 16.11
N GLY A 16 4.36 2.98 16.77
CA GLY A 16 4.20 4.44 16.80
C GLY A 16 3.78 5.06 15.45
N TRP A 17 3.77 4.28 14.37
CA TRP A 17 3.38 4.73 13.04
C TRP A 17 1.88 4.57 12.83
N LYS A 18 1.24 5.61 12.27
CA LYS A 18 -0.17 5.58 11.85
C LYS A 18 -0.27 5.54 10.33
N ARG A 19 -1.03 4.58 9.80
CA ARG A 19 -1.38 4.54 8.37
C ARG A 19 -2.50 5.54 8.10
N VAL A 20 -2.18 6.63 7.42
CA VAL A 20 -3.12 7.74 7.16
C VAL A 20 -3.72 7.72 5.76
N LEU A 21 -3.12 6.97 4.84
CA LEU A 21 -3.60 6.76 3.47
C LEU A 21 -3.08 5.42 2.93
N THR A 22 -3.97 4.62 2.37
CA THR A 22 -3.64 3.41 1.60
C THR A 22 -4.31 3.50 0.23
N LEU A 23 -3.54 3.29 -0.82
CA LEU A 23 -4.03 3.17 -2.19
C LEU A 23 -3.96 1.71 -2.65
N ASP A 24 -4.89 1.29 -3.50
CA ASP A 24 -4.76 0.05 -4.25
C ASP A 24 -3.87 0.21 -5.50
N HIS A 25 -3.67 -0.89 -6.21
CA HIS A 25 -2.92 -0.94 -7.48
C HIS A 25 -3.50 -0.04 -8.59
N THR A 26 -4.77 0.31 -8.54
CA THR A 26 -5.41 1.25 -9.47
C THR A 26 -5.31 2.71 -9.01
N ARG A 27 -4.56 2.97 -7.93
CA ARG A 27 -4.42 4.27 -7.26
C ARG A 27 -5.72 4.77 -6.61
N LYS A 28 -6.65 3.88 -6.27
CA LYS A 28 -7.86 4.24 -5.52
C LYS A 28 -7.60 4.13 -4.03
N VAL A 29 -8.16 5.08 -3.28
CA VAL A 29 -8.11 5.05 -1.81
C VAL A 29 -8.90 3.85 -1.30
N VAL A 30 -8.24 2.98 -0.53
CA VAL A 30 -8.87 1.83 0.15
C VAL A 30 -8.88 1.97 1.66
N GLU A 31 -8.10 2.91 2.22
CA GLU A 31 -8.08 3.23 3.64
C GLU A 31 -7.55 4.65 3.86
N GLY A 32 -8.02 5.33 4.92
CA GLY A 32 -7.58 6.67 5.27
C GLY A 32 -8.08 7.75 4.30
N SER A 33 -7.35 8.85 4.17
CA SER A 33 -7.70 9.92 3.23
C SER A 33 -6.52 10.82 2.89
N GLU A 34 -6.58 11.47 1.72
CA GLU A 34 -5.63 12.49 1.31
C GLU A 34 -5.59 13.65 2.31
N LYS A 35 -6.75 14.05 2.84
CA LYS A 35 -6.85 15.08 3.89
C LYS A 35 -6.06 14.70 5.14
N SER A 36 -6.20 13.46 5.62
CA SER A 36 -5.46 12.98 6.80
C SER A 36 -3.95 12.94 6.57
N LEU A 37 -3.51 12.60 5.35
CA LEU A 37 -2.11 12.69 4.96
C LEU A 37 -1.61 14.14 4.96
N CYS A 38 -2.33 15.05 4.30
CA CYS A 38 -2.00 16.47 4.26
C CYS A 38 -1.89 17.08 5.67
N GLU A 39 -2.82 16.74 6.56
CA GLU A 39 -2.80 17.20 7.94
C GLU A 39 -1.60 16.64 8.73
N ALA A 40 -1.21 15.38 8.53
CA ALA A 40 -0.05 14.79 9.20
C ALA A 40 1.24 15.49 8.75
N ILE A 41 1.41 15.68 7.44
CA ILE A 41 2.56 16.41 6.86
C ILE A 41 2.57 17.86 7.35
N GLY A 42 1.42 18.54 7.32
CA GLY A 42 1.29 19.93 7.79
C GLY A 42 1.60 20.13 9.27
N ARG A 43 1.49 19.07 10.09
CA ARG A 43 1.90 19.05 11.50
C ARG A 43 3.35 18.59 11.72
N GLY A 44 4.11 18.36 10.65
CA GLY A 44 5.53 17.96 10.73
C GLY A 44 5.75 16.50 11.12
N ALA A 45 4.79 15.60 10.83
CA ALA A 45 5.00 14.17 11.08
C ALA A 45 6.05 13.58 10.13
N ASP A 46 6.85 12.65 10.64
CA ASP A 46 7.71 11.83 9.79
C ASP A 46 6.87 11.02 8.80
N LEU A 47 7.36 10.88 7.57
CA LEU A 47 6.66 10.16 6.50
C LEU A 47 7.41 8.88 6.13
N ARG A 48 6.67 7.76 6.12
CA ARG A 48 7.13 6.48 5.57
C ARG A 48 6.18 6.01 4.49
N ILE A 49 6.71 5.77 3.29
CA ILE A 49 5.95 5.27 2.14
C ILE A 49 6.29 3.80 1.94
N ALA A 50 5.28 2.94 1.91
CA ALA A 50 5.42 1.54 1.56
C ALA A 50 4.91 1.30 0.14
N THR A 51 5.78 0.80 -0.74
CA THR A 51 5.42 0.33 -2.08
C THR A 51 5.56 -1.19 -2.13
N ARG A 52 4.76 -1.84 -2.98
CA ARG A 52 4.91 -3.26 -3.27
C ARG A 52 4.95 -3.45 -4.77
N PHE A 53 5.95 -4.17 -5.25
CA PHE A 53 5.99 -4.64 -6.64
C PHE A 53 5.06 -5.84 -6.77
N ARG A 54 4.19 -5.82 -7.78
CA ARG A 54 3.47 -7.00 -8.22
C ARG A 54 4.29 -7.64 -9.35
N HIS A 55 4.77 -8.85 -9.12
CA HIS A 55 5.40 -9.65 -10.19
C HIS A 55 4.34 -9.88 -11.29
N ASP A 56 4.76 -9.91 -12.55
CA ASP A 56 3.93 -10.10 -13.75
C ASP A 56 3.00 -8.93 -14.16
N GLU A 57 3.12 -7.73 -13.56
CA GLU A 57 2.36 -6.54 -14.03
C GLU A 57 3.11 -5.73 -15.12
N HIS A 58 4.43 -5.92 -15.29
CA HIS A 58 5.26 -5.08 -16.17
C HIS A 58 6.08 -5.83 -17.23
N VAL A 59 6.11 -7.16 -17.19
CA VAL A 59 6.75 -8.00 -18.20
C VAL A 59 5.81 -9.16 -18.42
N GLU A 60 5.21 -9.28 -19.60
CA GLU A 60 4.71 -10.57 -20.05
C GLU A 60 5.94 -11.44 -20.35
N PRO A 61 6.21 -12.53 -19.62
CA PRO A 61 7.38 -13.38 -19.87
C PRO A 61 7.32 -14.16 -21.20
N ALA A 62 6.33 -13.89 -22.06
CA ALA A 62 6.04 -14.65 -23.27
C ALA A 62 6.70 -14.11 -24.54
N SER A 63 7.34 -12.94 -24.53
CA SER A 63 7.98 -12.37 -25.74
C SER A 63 9.27 -13.09 -26.18
N GLY A 64 9.61 -14.23 -25.56
CA GLY A 64 10.82 -15.00 -25.85
C GLY A 64 10.62 -16.47 -26.26
N LEU A 65 9.39 -16.98 -26.41
CA LEU A 65 9.19 -18.34 -26.94
C LEU A 65 8.37 -18.35 -28.24
N THR A 66 9.14 -18.47 -29.33
CA THR A 66 8.88 -19.10 -30.65
C THR A 66 7.86 -18.47 -31.60
#